data_AF-A0A7Z0RRL1-F1
#
_entry.id   AF-A0A7Z0RRL1-F1
#
_cell.length_a   1.000
_cell.length_b   1.000
_cell.length_c   1.000
_cell.angle_alpha   90.00
_cell.angle_beta   90.00
_cell.angle_gamma   90.00
#
_symmetry.space_group_name_H-M   'P 1'
#
loop_
_entity.id
_entity.type
_entity.pdbx_description
1 polymer ?
#
loop_
_entity_poly.entity_id
_entity_poly.type
_entity_poly.pdbx_seq_one_letter_code
_entity_poly.pdbx_strand_id
1 'polypeptide(L)'
;MTLNNDFYKTLNAEIEKTMGVETSRFFVRDAELDAGKQSQQIDFFVEQQVDVLVVNPVDSHSPQVLASLNRAKAVGIRIIVVDSPISSEAPVDVTIVSDNYQAGVLLAENLLKTVSEAKILILKHQNALSARERIQGFLDTIEQYLAYKVVAERETLGQTEESMTQVLAALQDGPSFDVVVSLE
;
A
#
# COMPACT_ATOMS: atom_id res chain seq x y z
N MET A 1 -6.66 0.73 1.48
CA MET A 1 -6.23 2.10 1.15
C MET A 1 -7.32 3.13 1.45
N THR A 2 -6.94 4.33 1.89
CA THR A 2 -7.82 5.44 2.31
C THR A 2 -7.25 6.79 1.88
N LEU A 3 -8.08 7.81 1.65
CA LEU A 3 -7.62 9.16 1.27
C LEU A 3 -7.10 9.99 2.45
N ASN A 4 -7.04 9.42 3.65
CA ASN A 4 -6.43 10.06 4.81
C ASN A 4 -4.92 10.30 4.64
N ASN A 5 -4.25 9.54 3.76
CA ASN A 5 -2.85 9.74 3.41
C ASN A 5 -2.70 10.79 2.29
N ASP A 6 -1.89 11.83 2.52
CA ASP A 6 -1.64 12.94 1.59
C ASP A 6 -1.02 12.49 0.25
N PHE A 7 -0.37 11.33 0.21
CA PHE A 7 0.09 10.70 -1.02
C PHE A 7 -1.05 10.55 -2.03
N TYR A 8 -2.22 10.05 -1.61
CA TYR A 8 -3.35 9.84 -2.51
C TYR A 8 -4.03 11.13 -2.95
N LYS A 9 -4.03 12.16 -2.09
CA LYS A 9 -4.50 13.49 -2.48
C LYS A 9 -3.63 14.08 -3.59
N THR A 10 -2.31 13.94 -3.45
CA THR A 10 -1.33 14.39 -4.45
C THR A 10 -1.47 13.60 -5.76
N LEU A 11 -1.58 12.28 -5.67
CA LEU A 11 -1.80 11.41 -6.83
C LEU A 11 -3.06 11.82 -7.60
N ASN A 12 -4.18 11.99 -6.91
CA ASN A 12 -5.44 12.40 -7.54
C ASN A 12 -5.33 13.79 -8.19
N ALA A 13 -4.68 14.74 -7.53
CA ALA A 13 -4.50 16.09 -8.05
C ALA A 13 -3.66 16.10 -9.34
N GLU A 14 -2.59 15.30 -9.42
CA GLU A 14 -1.77 15.23 -10.64
C GLU A 14 -2.47 14.47 -11.78
N ILE A 15 -3.30 13.47 -11.47
CA ILE A 15 -4.18 12.84 -12.47
C ILE A 15 -5.17 13.87 -13.03
N GLU A 16 -5.91 14.56 -12.14
CA GLU A 16 -6.92 15.55 -12.52
C GLU A 16 -6.32 16.68 -13.37
N LYS A 17 -5.16 17.20 -12.96
CA LYS A 17 -4.41 18.22 -13.70
C LYS A 17 -3.99 17.74 -15.09
N THR A 18 -3.53 16.50 -15.21
CA THR A 18 -3.10 15.92 -16.50
C THR A 18 -4.29 15.70 -17.45
N MET A 19 -5.47 15.37 -16.92
CA MET A 19 -6.67 15.15 -17.72
C MET A 19 -7.21 16.42 -18.40
N GLY A 20 -6.93 17.63 -17.87
CA GLY A 20 -7.47 18.87 -18.43
C GLY A 20 -8.97 18.96 -18.20
N VAL A 21 -9.35 19.45 -17.02
CA VAL A 21 -10.71 19.35 -16.44
C VAL A 21 -11.85 19.94 -17.31
N GLU A 22 -11.55 20.82 -18.28
CA GLU A 22 -12.59 21.45 -19.10
C GLU A 22 -13.39 20.48 -19.99
N THR A 23 -12.92 19.23 -20.19
CA THR A 23 -13.59 18.26 -21.07
C THR A 23 -13.86 16.86 -20.49
N SER A 24 -13.54 16.61 -19.21
CA SER A 24 -13.59 15.24 -18.65
C SER A 24 -14.26 15.16 -17.28
N ARG A 25 -14.99 14.06 -17.03
CA ARG A 25 -15.58 13.74 -15.72
C ARG A 25 -14.54 12.99 -14.89
N PHE A 26 -14.19 13.51 -13.72
CA PHE A 26 -13.28 12.85 -12.78
C PHE A 26 -14.02 12.47 -11.50
N PHE A 27 -13.98 11.19 -11.14
CA PHE A 27 -14.60 10.67 -9.92
C PHE A 27 -13.53 10.11 -8.99
N VAL A 28 -13.59 10.54 -7.74
CA VAL A 28 -12.76 9.99 -6.67
C VAL A 28 -13.67 9.32 -5.64
N ARG A 29 -13.25 8.15 -5.16
CA ARG A 29 -13.92 7.41 -4.10
C ARG A 29 -12.90 6.92 -3.08
N ASP A 30 -13.25 7.03 -1.81
CA ASP A 30 -12.46 6.53 -0.70
C ASP A 30 -13.02 5.19 -0.21
N ALA A 31 -12.21 4.14 -0.31
CA ALA A 31 -12.55 2.80 0.14
C ALA A 31 -12.43 2.63 1.67
N GLU A 32 -11.79 3.56 2.39
CA GLU A 32 -11.67 3.53 3.86
C GLU A 32 -11.12 2.20 4.40
N LEU A 33 -10.12 1.63 3.73
CA LEU A 33 -9.55 0.31 4.07
C LEU A 33 -10.56 -0.86 3.99
N ASP A 34 -11.73 -0.68 3.38
CA ASP A 34 -12.76 -1.70 3.23
C ASP A 34 -12.83 -2.24 1.79
N ALA A 35 -12.52 -3.52 1.63
CA ALA A 35 -12.53 -4.18 0.33
C ALA A 35 -13.95 -4.37 -0.25
N GLY A 36 -14.97 -4.52 0.60
CA GLY A 36 -16.37 -4.59 0.20
C GLY A 36 -16.88 -3.24 -0.31
N LYS A 37 -16.50 -2.16 0.37
CA LYS A 37 -16.77 -0.78 -0.06
C LYS A 37 -16.05 -0.49 -1.39
N GLN A 38 -14.79 -0.87 -1.53
CA GLN A 38 -14.05 -0.74 -2.80
C GLN A 38 -14.74 -1.50 -3.93
N SER A 39 -15.19 -2.73 -3.66
CA SER A 39 -15.94 -3.54 -4.62
C SER A 39 -17.22 -2.82 -5.11
N GLN A 40 -18.03 -2.27 -4.18
CA GLN A 40 -19.23 -1.50 -4.51
C GLN A 40 -18.92 -0.22 -5.31
N GLN A 41 -17.80 0.45 -5.00
CA GLN A 41 -17.37 1.64 -5.72
C GLN A 41 -16.92 1.32 -7.16
N ILE A 42 -16.26 0.19 -7.36
CA ILE A 42 -15.93 -0.29 -8.70
C ILE A 42 -17.21 -0.55 -9.49
N ASP A 43 -18.20 -1.26 -8.91
CA ASP A 43 -19.48 -1.50 -9.57
C ASP A 43 -20.23 -0.20 -9.90
N PHE A 44 -20.21 0.79 -9.00
CA PHE A 44 -20.73 2.12 -9.30
C PHE A 44 -20.06 2.74 -10.54
N PHE A 45 -18.74 2.61 -10.69
CA PHE A 45 -18.06 3.12 -11.88
C PHE A 45 -18.39 2.34 -13.16
N VAL A 46 -18.68 1.04 -13.05
CA VAL A 46 -19.24 0.24 -14.14
C VAL A 46 -20.60 0.80 -14.58
N GLU A 47 -21.49 1.08 -13.62
CA GLU A 47 -22.81 1.68 -13.89
C GLU A 47 -22.70 3.08 -14.49
N GLN A 48 -21.72 3.87 -14.06
CA GLN A 48 -21.45 5.20 -14.62
C GLN A 48 -20.79 5.17 -16.00
N GLN A 49 -20.43 3.99 -16.52
CA GLN A 49 -19.78 3.79 -17.82
C GLN A 49 -18.52 4.64 -17.98
N VAL A 50 -17.66 4.65 -16.96
CA VAL A 50 -16.37 5.35 -17.06
C VAL A 50 -15.47 4.68 -18.09
N ASP A 51 -14.65 5.45 -18.80
CA ASP A 51 -13.72 4.88 -19.79
C ASP A 51 -12.50 4.22 -19.13
N VAL A 52 -12.06 4.77 -18.01
CA VAL A 52 -10.85 4.36 -17.28
C VAL A 52 -11.13 4.28 -15.78
N LEU A 53 -10.68 3.19 -15.18
CA LEU A 53 -10.64 2.96 -13.74
C LEU A 53 -9.17 2.97 -13.28
N VAL A 54 -8.81 3.92 -12.43
CA VAL A 54 -7.54 3.92 -11.70
C VAL A 54 -7.81 3.41 -10.28
N VAL A 55 -7.13 2.34 -9.88
CA VAL A 55 -7.38 1.66 -8.61
C VAL A 55 -6.08 1.40 -7.85
N ASN A 56 -6.09 1.74 -6.56
CA ASN A 56 -5.13 1.22 -5.60
C ASN A 56 -5.85 0.19 -4.72
N PRO A 57 -5.56 -1.12 -4.83
CA PRO A 57 -6.29 -2.17 -4.13
C PRO A 57 -6.16 -2.03 -2.62
N VAL A 58 -7.27 -2.15 -1.90
CA VAL A 58 -7.28 -2.25 -0.43
C VAL A 58 -6.61 -3.54 0.05
N ASP A 59 -6.83 -4.62 -0.70
CA ASP A 59 -6.28 -5.94 -0.46
C ASP A 59 -5.98 -6.57 -1.82
N SER A 60 -4.73 -6.96 -2.03
CA SER A 60 -4.24 -7.50 -3.30
C SER A 60 -4.90 -8.81 -3.73
N HIS A 61 -5.53 -9.55 -2.81
CA HIS A 61 -6.13 -10.85 -3.07
C HIS A 61 -7.65 -10.88 -2.80
N SER A 62 -8.28 -9.73 -2.53
CA SER A 62 -9.71 -9.68 -2.21
C SER A 62 -10.55 -10.27 -3.34
N PRO A 63 -11.30 -11.37 -3.10
CA PRO A 63 -12.13 -11.98 -4.14
C PRO A 63 -13.24 -11.05 -4.64
N GLN A 64 -13.75 -10.18 -3.76
CA GLN A 64 -14.81 -9.24 -4.10
C GLN A 64 -14.30 -8.15 -5.05
N VAL A 65 -13.12 -7.59 -4.76
CA VAL A 65 -12.47 -6.60 -5.63
C VAL A 65 -12.14 -7.24 -6.98
N LEU A 66 -11.56 -8.44 -6.99
CA LEU A 66 -11.26 -9.17 -8.23
C LEU A 66 -12.52 -9.43 -9.06
N ALA A 67 -13.63 -9.81 -8.44
CA ALA A 67 -14.90 -10.01 -9.15
C ALA A 67 -15.42 -8.72 -9.79
N SER A 68 -15.33 -7.58 -9.10
CA SER A 68 -15.77 -6.28 -9.63
C SER A 68 -14.86 -5.78 -10.74
N LEU A 69 -13.54 -5.99 -10.64
CA LEU A 69 -12.60 -5.68 -11.74
C LEU A 69 -12.89 -6.52 -12.99
N ASN A 70 -13.27 -7.79 -12.83
CA ASN A 70 -13.73 -8.62 -13.95
C ASN A 70 -14.98 -8.06 -14.62
N ARG A 71 -15.96 -7.58 -13.84
CA ARG A 71 -17.16 -6.92 -14.41
C ARG A 71 -16.80 -5.64 -15.17
N ALA A 72 -15.94 -4.80 -14.60
CA ALA A 72 -15.46 -3.59 -15.27
C ALA A 72 -14.75 -3.90 -16.60
N LYS A 73 -13.87 -4.91 -16.59
CA LYS A 73 -13.16 -5.33 -17.80
C LYS A 73 -14.11 -5.87 -18.87
N ALA A 74 -15.12 -6.63 -18.47
CA ALA A 74 -16.09 -7.25 -19.38
C ALA A 74 -16.91 -6.23 -20.19
N VAL A 75 -17.12 -5.02 -19.66
CA VAL A 75 -17.81 -3.94 -20.38
C VAL A 75 -16.86 -2.96 -21.09
N GLY A 76 -15.55 -3.28 -21.12
CA GLY A 76 -14.56 -2.53 -21.90
C GLY A 76 -13.82 -1.42 -21.14
N ILE A 77 -14.03 -1.28 -19.82
CA ILE A 77 -13.32 -0.28 -19.01
C ILE A 77 -11.83 -0.63 -18.97
N ARG A 78 -10.97 0.37 -19.18
CA ARG A 78 -9.52 0.23 -19.00
C ARG A 78 -9.16 0.33 -17.53
N ILE A 79 -8.38 -0.63 -17.04
CA ILE A 79 -8.06 -0.74 -15.62
C ILE A 79 -6.57 -0.51 -15.42
N ILE A 80 -6.24 0.52 -14.65
CA ILE A 80 -4.87 0.88 -14.26
C ILE A 80 -4.74 0.69 -12.76
N VAL A 81 -3.81 -0.18 -12.35
CA VAL A 81 -3.44 -0.37 -10.95
C VAL A 81 -2.29 0.57 -10.61
N VAL A 82 -2.36 1.21 -9.45
CA VAL A 82 -1.31 2.13 -8.98
C VAL A 82 -0.93 1.82 -7.53
N ASP A 83 0.31 2.17 -7.18
CA ASP A 83 0.88 2.15 -5.82
C ASP A 83 1.09 0.74 -5.21
N SER A 84 0.02 -0.02 -4.96
CA SER A 84 0.12 -1.42 -4.51
C SER A 84 -0.25 -2.39 -5.62
N PRO A 85 0.56 -3.44 -5.88
CA PRO A 85 0.18 -4.47 -6.82
C PRO A 85 -1.06 -5.23 -6.36
N ILE A 86 -1.78 -5.79 -7.33
CA ILE A 86 -2.91 -6.71 -7.14
C ILE A 86 -2.51 -8.10 -7.64
N SER A 87 -3.25 -9.14 -7.25
CA SER A 87 -3.08 -10.51 -7.73
C SER A 87 -2.89 -10.57 -9.25
N SER A 88 -1.99 -11.44 -9.71
CA SER A 88 -1.74 -11.72 -11.12
C SER A 88 -2.97 -12.27 -11.87
N GLU A 89 -3.99 -12.71 -11.15
CA GLU A 89 -5.28 -13.14 -11.70
C GLU A 89 -6.20 -11.96 -12.06
N ALA A 90 -5.87 -10.74 -11.63
CA ALA A 90 -6.68 -9.57 -11.88
C ALA A 90 -6.64 -9.15 -13.36
N PRO A 91 -7.79 -8.79 -13.97
CA PRO A 91 -7.88 -8.47 -15.39
C PRO A 91 -7.50 -7.00 -15.67
N VAL A 92 -6.25 -6.63 -15.41
CA VAL A 92 -5.77 -5.24 -15.46
C VAL A 92 -4.97 -4.95 -16.73
N ASP A 93 -5.04 -3.72 -17.26
CA ASP A 93 -4.29 -3.33 -18.46
C ASP A 93 -2.84 -2.95 -18.14
N VAL A 94 -2.64 -2.21 -17.04
CA VAL A 94 -1.33 -1.69 -16.62
C VAL A 94 -1.27 -1.66 -15.10
N THR A 95 -0.10 -1.96 -14.55
CA THR A 95 0.24 -1.79 -13.14
C THR A 95 1.43 -0.85 -13.03
N ILE A 96 1.28 0.26 -12.31
CA ILE A 96 2.30 1.28 -12.08
C ILE A 96 2.64 1.28 -10.59
N VAL A 97 3.76 0.63 -10.25
CA VAL A 97 4.19 0.42 -8.85
C VAL A 97 5.69 0.65 -8.72
N SER A 98 6.14 0.87 -7.50
CA SER A 98 7.57 0.84 -7.18
C SER A 98 8.09 -0.60 -7.11
N ASP A 99 9.40 -0.79 -7.27
CA ASP A 99 10.06 -2.02 -6.85
C ASP A 99 10.12 -2.05 -5.31
N ASN A 100 9.07 -2.62 -4.72
CA ASN A 100 8.86 -2.62 -3.28
C ASN A 100 9.94 -3.45 -2.56
N TYR A 101 10.35 -4.58 -3.11
CA TYR A 101 11.41 -5.39 -2.54
C TYR A 101 12.73 -4.61 -2.50
N GLN A 102 13.12 -4.01 -3.64
CA GLN A 102 14.34 -3.21 -3.71
C GLN A 102 14.27 -1.99 -2.78
N ALA A 103 13.10 -1.38 -2.59
CA ALA A 103 12.95 -0.29 -1.61
C ALA A 103 13.25 -0.77 -0.17
N GLY A 104 12.82 -1.98 0.19
CA GLY A 104 13.17 -2.63 1.45
C GLY A 104 14.68 -2.86 1.61
N VAL A 105 15.31 -3.38 0.55
CA VAL A 105 16.78 -3.59 0.49
C VAL A 105 17.52 -2.27 0.69
N LEU A 106 17.12 -1.21 -0.01
CA LEU A 106 17.75 0.11 0.10
C LEU A 106 17.63 0.71 1.51
N LEU A 107 16.49 0.51 2.18
CA LEU A 107 16.34 0.94 3.57
C LEU A 107 17.26 0.16 4.51
N ALA A 108 17.33 -1.17 4.35
CA ALA A 108 18.23 -2.01 5.14
C ALA A 108 19.70 -1.61 4.92
N GLU A 109 20.13 -1.41 3.68
CA GLU A 109 21.47 -0.93 3.36
C GLU A 109 21.78 0.42 4.00
N ASN A 110 20.81 1.34 4.05
CA ASN A 110 20.99 2.61 4.74
C ASN A 110 21.16 2.42 6.24
N LEU A 111 20.36 1.55 6.86
CA LEU A 111 20.47 1.20 8.29
C LEU A 111 21.85 0.63 8.61
N LEU A 112 22.32 -0.36 7.84
CA LEU A 112 23.62 -1.01 8.00
C LEU A 112 24.80 -0.01 7.91
N LYS A 113 24.66 1.04 7.10
CA LYS A 113 25.68 2.10 6.97
C LYS A 113 25.65 3.12 8.10
N THR A 114 24.52 3.24 8.81
CA THR A 114 24.26 4.36 9.74
C THR A 114 24.38 3.95 11.20
N VAL A 115 24.01 2.70 11.54
CA VAL A 115 24.08 2.17 12.90
C VAL A 115 24.80 0.82 12.90
N SER A 116 25.60 0.53 13.93
CA SER A 116 26.39 -0.70 14.02
C SER A 116 25.62 -1.92 14.54
N GLU A 117 24.54 -1.69 15.29
CA GLU A 117 23.63 -2.70 15.82
C GLU A 117 22.24 -2.08 15.97
N ALA A 118 21.19 -2.89 15.98
CA ALA A 118 19.82 -2.40 16.14
C ALA A 118 18.91 -3.44 16.79
N LYS A 119 18.06 -2.97 17.71
CA LYS A 119 16.82 -3.65 18.09
C LYS A 119 15.68 -2.93 17.38
N ILE A 120 14.97 -3.65 16.53
CA ILE A 120 14.09 -3.10 15.51
C ILE A 120 12.62 -3.40 15.87
N LEU A 121 11.80 -2.37 15.90
CA LEU A 121 10.35 -2.47 15.84
C LEU A 121 9.92 -2.26 14.38
N ILE A 122 9.22 -3.24 13.81
CA ILE A 122 8.64 -3.13 12.46
C ILE A 122 7.17 -2.77 12.57
N LEU A 123 6.76 -1.73 11.84
CA LEU A 123 5.36 -1.37 11.65
C LEU A 123 4.88 -1.92 10.29
N LYS A 124 3.71 -2.56 10.27
CA LYS A 124 3.25 -3.41 9.16
C LYS A 124 1.89 -2.99 8.63
N HIS A 125 1.72 -3.24 7.33
CA HIS A 125 0.43 -3.28 6.66
C HIS A 125 0.24 -4.61 5.91
N GLN A 126 -0.29 -5.65 6.57
CA GLN A 126 -0.32 -7.01 5.99
C GLN A 126 -1.18 -7.15 4.72
N ASN A 127 -2.23 -6.35 4.59
CA ASN A 127 -3.14 -6.45 3.45
C ASN A 127 -2.54 -5.87 2.15
N ALA A 128 -1.61 -4.92 2.26
CA ALA A 128 -0.93 -4.36 1.10
C ALA A 128 0.28 -5.22 0.71
N LEU A 129 0.27 -5.75 -0.51
CA LEU A 129 1.40 -6.49 -1.05
C LEU A 129 2.67 -5.62 -1.12
N SER A 130 2.54 -4.32 -1.41
CA SER A 130 3.67 -3.39 -1.44
C SER A 130 4.41 -3.30 -0.10
N ALA A 131 3.69 -3.14 1.01
CA ALA A 131 4.27 -3.09 2.35
C ALA A 131 4.93 -4.43 2.72
N ARG A 132 4.29 -5.57 2.39
CA ARG A 132 4.87 -6.90 2.61
C ARG A 132 6.17 -7.12 1.84
N GLU A 133 6.22 -6.72 0.57
CA GLU A 133 7.43 -6.83 -0.26
C GLU A 133 8.58 -5.97 0.28
N ARG A 134 8.29 -4.74 0.72
CA ARG A 134 9.30 -3.88 1.36
C ARG A 134 9.85 -4.49 2.64
N ILE A 135 8.96 -4.98 3.51
CA ILE A 135 9.39 -5.64 4.75
C ILE A 135 10.22 -6.89 4.44
N GLN A 136 9.83 -7.69 3.44
CA GLN A 136 10.61 -8.86 3.05
C GLN A 136 12.01 -8.48 2.57
N GLY A 137 12.14 -7.50 1.67
CA GLY A 137 13.45 -7.05 1.18
C GLY A 137 14.33 -6.50 2.31
N PHE A 138 13.72 -5.81 3.28
CA PHE A 138 14.41 -5.35 4.48
C PHE A 138 14.91 -6.52 5.33
N LEU A 139 14.04 -7.48 5.65
CA LEU A 139 14.35 -8.65 6.48
C LEU A 139 15.44 -9.54 5.86
N ASP A 140 15.31 -9.86 4.58
CA ASP A 140 16.29 -10.68 3.84
C ASP A 140 17.69 -10.03 3.87
N THR A 141 17.74 -8.71 3.74
CA THR A 141 19.01 -7.97 3.72
C THR A 141 19.70 -7.99 5.09
N ILE A 142 18.94 -7.88 6.18
CA ILE A 142 19.51 -7.85 7.55
C ILE A 142 19.75 -9.25 8.14
N GLU A 143 19.18 -10.32 7.58
CA GLU A 143 19.21 -11.68 8.13
C GLU A 143 20.64 -12.18 8.43
N GLN A 144 21.60 -11.85 7.57
CA GLN A 144 23.00 -12.24 7.73
C GLN A 144 23.75 -11.48 8.84
N TYR A 145 23.16 -10.44 9.43
CA TYR A 145 23.79 -9.57 10.43
C TYR A 145 23.17 -9.74 11.82
N LEU A 146 23.79 -10.58 12.66
CA LEU A 146 23.31 -10.92 14.01
C LEU A 146 23.18 -9.71 14.97
N ALA A 147 23.80 -8.57 14.64
CA ALA A 147 23.71 -7.33 15.40
C ALA A 147 22.37 -6.58 15.21
N TYR A 148 21.57 -6.95 14.20
CA TYR A 148 20.30 -6.33 13.88
C TYR A 148 19.18 -7.34 14.17
N LYS A 149 18.33 -7.03 15.13
CA LYS A 149 17.33 -7.96 15.64
C LYS A 149 15.97 -7.31 15.61
N VAL A 150 15.02 -7.94 14.91
CA VAL A 150 13.61 -7.59 15.04
C VAL A 150 13.14 -8.08 16.40
N VAL A 151 12.73 -7.16 17.27
CA VAL A 151 12.29 -7.46 18.64
C VAL A 151 10.78 -7.35 18.79
N ALA A 152 10.11 -6.67 17.86
CA ALA A 152 8.67 -6.52 17.83
C ALA A 152 8.17 -6.19 16.42
N GLU A 153 6.94 -6.59 16.15
CA GLU A 153 6.18 -6.19 14.98
C GLU A 153 4.80 -5.70 15.41
N ARG A 154 4.26 -4.66 14.74
CA ARG A 154 2.92 -4.12 15.00
C ARG A 154 2.19 -3.87 13.68
N GLU A 155 0.92 -4.24 13.61
CA GLU A 155 0.06 -3.87 12.47
C GLU A 155 -0.46 -2.45 12.69
N THR A 156 -0.27 -1.57 11.70
CA THR A 156 -0.74 -0.18 11.76
C THR A 156 -1.59 0.22 10.56
N LEU A 157 -1.82 -0.72 9.63
CA LEU A 157 -2.67 -0.53 8.47
C LEU A 157 -2.22 0.63 7.55
N GLY A 158 -0.94 1.01 7.59
CA GLY A 158 -0.39 2.18 6.93
C GLY A 158 -0.99 3.50 7.42
N GLN A 159 -1.55 3.54 8.64
CA GLN A 159 -2.21 4.71 9.19
C GLN A 159 -1.34 5.41 10.24
N THR A 160 -1.00 6.68 10.00
CA THR A 160 -0.23 7.52 10.92
C THR A 160 -0.80 7.54 12.34
N GLU A 161 -2.13 7.59 12.47
CA GLU A 161 -2.83 7.62 13.75
C GLU A 161 -2.67 6.31 14.54
N GLU A 162 -2.66 5.18 13.83
CA GLU A 162 -2.41 3.86 14.43
C GLU A 162 -0.93 3.68 14.76
N SER A 163 -0.02 4.14 13.89
CA SER A 163 1.42 4.00 14.10
C SER A 163 1.87 4.61 15.43
N MET A 164 1.39 5.80 15.78
CA MET A 164 1.73 6.43 17.06
C MET A 164 1.25 5.59 18.26
N THR A 165 0.00 5.13 18.22
CA THR A 165 -0.58 4.29 19.27
C THR A 165 0.20 2.99 19.45
N GLN A 166 0.54 2.32 18.34
CA GLN A 166 1.27 1.04 18.34
C GLN A 166 2.71 1.19 18.83
N VAL A 167 3.41 2.27 18.46
CA VAL A 167 4.76 2.56 18.97
C VAL A 167 4.72 2.85 20.47
N LEU A 168 3.74 3.64 20.95
CA LEU A 168 3.58 3.91 22.38
C LEU A 168 3.29 2.65 23.19
N ALA A 169 2.44 1.75 22.68
CA ALA A 169 2.18 0.45 23.30
C ALA A 169 3.45 -0.40 23.33
N ALA A 170 4.20 -0.48 22.22
CA ALA A 170 5.45 -1.23 22.16
C ALA A 170 6.51 -0.74 23.17
N LEU A 171 6.56 0.58 23.46
CA LEU A 171 7.43 1.15 24.49
C LEU A 171 7.03 0.70 25.91
N GLN A 172 5.77 0.36 26.15
CA GLN A 172 5.26 -0.08 27.45
C GLN A 172 5.36 -1.61 27.64
N ASP A 173 5.26 -2.38 26.56
CA ASP A 173 5.19 -3.85 26.59
C ASP A 173 6.49 -4.55 27.01
N GLY A 174 7.62 -3.83 27.07
CA GLY A 174 8.88 -4.32 27.65
C GLY A 174 10.05 -4.60 26.69
N PRO A 175 9.87 -4.95 25.40
CA PRO A 175 10.99 -5.00 24.46
C PRO A 175 11.63 -3.62 24.30
N SER A 176 12.93 -3.51 24.59
CA SER A 176 13.70 -2.32 24.20
C SER A 176 13.96 -2.37 22.69
N PHE A 177 13.64 -1.29 21.99
CA PHE A 177 14.01 -1.06 20.60
C PHE A 177 14.63 0.33 20.46
N ASP A 178 15.55 0.46 19.53
CA ASP A 178 16.30 1.70 19.28
C ASP A 178 16.08 2.20 17.84
N VAL A 179 15.42 1.38 17.01
CA VAL A 179 15.07 1.68 15.62
C VAL A 179 13.62 1.31 15.37
N VAL A 180 12.86 2.23 14.79
CA VAL A 180 11.52 1.97 14.25
C VAL A 180 11.60 1.96 12.74
N VAL A 181 11.18 0.86 12.12
CA VAL A 181 11.10 0.71 10.67
C VAL A 181 9.63 0.80 10.28
N SER A 182 9.29 1.85 9.55
CA SER A 182 7.99 2.02 8.90
C SER A 182 8.20 1.96 7.40
N LEU A 183 7.73 0.87 6.79
CA LEU A 183 7.82 0.57 5.36
C LEU A 183 6.42 0.46 4.72
N GLU A 184 5.42 0.95 5.43
CA GLU A 184 4.00 0.86 5.11
C GLU A 184 3.59 1.80 3.97
#